data_AF-A0A1A8XVL9-F1
#
_entry.id   AF-A0A1A8XVL9-F1
#
_cell.length_a   1.000
_cell.length_b   1.000
_cell.length_c   1.000
_cell.angle_alpha   90.00
_cell.angle_beta   90.00
_cell.angle_gamma   90.00
#
_symmetry.space_group_name_H-M   'P 1'
#
loop_
_entity.id
_entity.type
_entity.pdbx_description
1 polymer ?
#
loop_
_entity_poly.entity_id
_entity_poly.type
_entity_poly.pdbx_seq_one_letter_code
_entity_poly.pdbx_strand_id
1 'polypeptide(L)'
;MDIHSKPIQQRIDWLFDLARRHGESFRSPEAWLARGRYLAEHPTAIAVLKCMDGRINIPVATNTPTGILMPFRNLGGMFDLGWPHLGEVLAHHVQRMVNDGRRVLFLITYHWSKGDPARGCAGFAYNTQAAIAHTQEIRRQVEHIFGSGHGTVYPLVCGFETDEDALAIHGVDGRMLDLATLGEGDVAMLEPRLADLLPDMPAQMRADLLPLLAGNLDHITQVREQVRLHERMLDIEHREWMICLGRGFDFLHTPNQALIVGPYSPDLADPIRKAAGIIQSNMKAKRIPSDGFLLLASVPYDEIGVDRARAELKSRFLSGFAANVIRADYPALAEQMSMHKAVLDWRSRSLEFLAG
;
A
#
# COMPACT_ATOMS: atom_id res chain seq x y z
N MET A 1 -18.34 5.81 -13.18
CA MET A 1 -19.63 5.52 -12.49
C MET A 1 -19.44 5.92 -11.03
N ASP A 2 -20.27 6.80 -10.50
CA ASP A 2 -20.18 7.16 -9.07
C ASP A 2 -20.68 5.99 -8.22
N ILE A 3 -19.74 5.24 -7.66
CA ILE A 3 -20.02 4.10 -6.79
C ILE A 3 -20.33 4.55 -5.36
N HIS A 4 -19.82 5.71 -4.92
CA HIS A 4 -19.90 6.14 -3.53
C HIS A 4 -21.33 6.42 -3.08
N SER A 5 -22.19 6.88 -4.00
CA SER A 5 -23.60 7.20 -3.72
C SER A 5 -24.56 6.01 -3.81
N LYS A 6 -24.08 4.81 -4.20
CA LYS A 6 -24.93 3.64 -4.39
C LYS A 6 -25.29 2.97 -3.05
N PRO A 7 -26.42 2.25 -2.97
CA PRO A 7 -26.76 1.44 -1.80
C PRO A 7 -25.62 0.50 -1.40
N ILE A 8 -25.43 0.24 -0.10
CA ILE A 8 -24.32 -0.56 0.44
C ILE A 8 -24.16 -1.91 -0.25
N GLN A 9 -25.26 -2.62 -0.55
CA GLN A 9 -25.20 -3.90 -1.23
C GLN A 9 -24.62 -3.78 -2.66
N GLN A 10 -25.03 -2.77 -3.42
CA GLN A 10 -24.49 -2.55 -4.77
C GLN A 10 -23.00 -2.19 -4.74
N ARG A 11 -22.57 -1.44 -3.71
CA ARG A 11 -21.15 -1.13 -3.50
C ARG A 11 -20.34 -2.39 -3.18
N ILE A 12 -20.87 -3.27 -2.35
CA ILE A 12 -20.26 -4.57 -2.03
C ILE A 12 -20.19 -5.47 -3.27
N ASP A 13 -21.28 -5.60 -4.02
CA ASP A 13 -21.32 -6.43 -5.23
C ASP A 13 -20.33 -5.92 -6.29
N TRP A 14 -20.26 -4.60 -6.47
CA TRP A 14 -19.27 -3.96 -7.34
C TRP A 14 -17.83 -4.26 -6.91
N LEU A 15 -17.54 -4.21 -5.61
CA LEU A 15 -16.21 -4.50 -5.07
C LEU A 15 -15.79 -5.94 -5.38
N PHE A 16 -16.72 -6.88 -5.26
CA PHE A 16 -16.45 -8.29 -5.50
C PHE A 16 -16.30 -8.59 -6.99
N ASP A 17 -17.08 -7.95 -7.84
CA ASP A 17 -16.86 -7.99 -9.29
C ASP A 17 -15.49 -7.39 -9.67
N LEU A 18 -15.08 -6.29 -9.01
CA LEU A 18 -13.76 -5.70 -9.21
C LEU A 18 -12.64 -6.69 -8.83
N ALA A 19 -12.75 -7.35 -7.67
CA ALA A 19 -11.79 -8.36 -7.24
C ALA A 19 -11.69 -9.52 -8.24
N ARG A 20 -12.84 -10.00 -8.74
CA ARG A 20 -12.91 -11.08 -9.75
C ARG A 20 -12.24 -10.67 -11.06
N ARG A 21 -12.61 -9.52 -11.63
CA ARG A 21 -11.99 -8.99 -12.87
C ARG A 21 -10.50 -8.77 -12.71
N HIS A 22 -10.06 -8.30 -11.55
CA HIS A 22 -8.64 -8.14 -11.25
C HIS A 22 -7.93 -9.50 -11.26
N GLY A 23 -8.46 -10.52 -10.59
CA GLY A 23 -7.89 -11.86 -10.61
C GLY A 23 -7.87 -12.50 -12.00
N GLU A 24 -8.88 -12.25 -12.84
CA GLU A 24 -8.90 -12.70 -14.25
C GLU A 24 -7.83 -12.01 -15.08
N SER A 25 -7.73 -10.69 -15.01
CA SER A 25 -6.70 -9.92 -15.72
C SER A 25 -5.29 -10.29 -15.25
N PHE A 26 -5.10 -10.47 -13.94
CA PHE A 26 -3.83 -10.89 -13.37
C PHE A 26 -3.38 -12.26 -13.91
N ARG A 27 -4.31 -13.18 -14.15
CA ARG A 27 -3.99 -14.55 -14.62
C ARG A 27 -4.00 -14.69 -16.14
N SER A 28 -4.28 -13.63 -16.91
CA SER A 28 -4.23 -13.74 -18.36
C SER A 28 -2.85 -14.23 -18.80
N PRO A 29 -2.74 -15.09 -19.83
CA PRO A 29 -1.46 -15.59 -20.32
C PRO A 29 -0.46 -14.46 -20.63
N GLU A 30 -0.93 -13.37 -21.23
CA GLU A 30 -0.15 -12.19 -21.58
C GLU A 30 0.37 -11.49 -20.32
N ALA A 31 -0.50 -11.25 -19.34
CA ALA A 31 -0.11 -10.61 -18.09
C ALA A 31 0.87 -11.48 -17.30
N TRP A 32 0.66 -12.81 -17.29
CA TRP A 32 1.54 -13.76 -16.64
C TRP A 32 2.94 -13.75 -17.25
N LEU A 33 3.05 -13.85 -18.58
CA LEU A 33 4.33 -13.82 -19.30
C LEU A 33 5.02 -12.47 -19.16
N ALA A 34 4.28 -11.36 -19.26
CA ALA A 34 4.83 -10.02 -19.11
C ALA A 34 5.44 -9.80 -17.72
N ARG A 35 4.77 -10.25 -16.65
CA ARG A 35 5.34 -10.20 -15.29
C ARG A 35 6.57 -11.09 -15.15
N GLY A 36 6.53 -12.30 -15.70
CA GLY A 36 7.69 -13.21 -15.68
C GLY A 36 8.92 -12.58 -16.36
N ARG A 37 8.72 -11.98 -17.55
CA ARG A 37 9.76 -11.25 -18.26
C ARG A 37 10.28 -10.06 -17.46
N TYR A 38 9.37 -9.23 -16.92
CA TYR A 38 9.75 -8.08 -16.09
C TYR A 38 10.63 -8.50 -14.90
N LEU A 39 10.25 -9.56 -14.18
CA LEU A 39 11.01 -10.03 -13.02
C LEU A 39 12.37 -10.65 -13.39
N ALA A 40 12.52 -11.15 -14.62
CA ALA A 40 13.81 -11.63 -15.14
C ALA A 40 14.72 -10.47 -15.55
N GLU A 41 14.15 -9.41 -16.14
CA GLU A 41 14.87 -8.18 -16.51
C GLU A 41 15.24 -7.34 -15.28
N HIS A 42 14.37 -7.34 -14.26
CA HIS A 42 14.50 -6.58 -13.02
C HIS A 42 14.46 -7.50 -11.79
N PRO A 43 15.58 -8.17 -11.47
CA PRO A 43 15.61 -9.22 -10.45
C PRO A 43 15.51 -8.69 -9.02
N THR A 44 15.66 -7.41 -8.74
CA THR A 44 15.48 -6.86 -7.38
C THR A 44 14.02 -7.03 -6.91
N ALA A 45 13.83 -7.70 -5.78
CA ALA A 45 12.53 -7.79 -5.12
C ALA A 45 12.26 -6.49 -4.35
N ILE A 46 11.10 -5.87 -4.56
CA ILE A 46 10.77 -4.58 -3.94
C ILE A 46 9.65 -4.76 -2.92
N ALA A 47 9.98 -4.55 -1.65
CA ALA A 47 9.04 -4.53 -0.54
C ALA A 47 8.69 -3.08 -0.18
N VAL A 48 7.41 -2.77 -0.06
CA VAL A 48 6.92 -1.40 0.15
C VAL A 48 6.26 -1.29 1.52
N LEU A 49 6.87 -0.56 2.43
CA LEU A 49 6.30 -0.21 3.73
C LEU A 49 5.56 1.12 3.60
N LYS A 50 4.23 1.11 3.67
CA LYS A 50 3.40 2.30 3.42
C LYS A 50 2.21 2.48 4.36
N CYS A 51 1.63 3.67 4.31
CA CYS A 51 0.43 4.01 5.06
C CYS A 51 -0.79 3.18 4.63
N MET A 52 -1.77 3.06 5.52
CA MET A 52 -3.11 2.56 5.20
C MET A 52 -3.94 3.54 4.36
N ASP A 53 -3.49 4.79 4.23
CA ASP A 53 -4.10 5.82 3.38
C ASP A 53 -4.26 5.30 1.94
N GLY A 54 -5.50 5.35 1.45
CA GLY A 54 -5.89 4.84 0.14
C GLY A 54 -5.23 5.58 -1.03
N ARG A 55 -4.76 6.82 -0.82
CA ARG A 55 -4.07 7.63 -1.84
C ARG A 55 -2.67 7.09 -2.15
N ILE A 56 -2.01 6.40 -1.19
CA ILE A 56 -0.66 5.85 -1.41
C ILE A 56 -0.74 4.54 -2.19
N ASN A 57 -0.87 4.67 -3.50
CA ASN A 57 -0.89 3.55 -4.42
C ASN A 57 0.32 3.56 -5.35
N ILE A 58 1.49 3.18 -4.81
CA ILE A 58 2.75 3.17 -5.54
C ILE A 58 2.65 2.47 -6.91
N PRO A 59 2.11 1.23 -7.05
CA PRO A 59 2.00 0.62 -8.38
C PRO A 59 1.28 1.48 -9.42
N VAL A 60 0.20 2.18 -9.04
CA VAL A 60 -0.49 3.11 -9.94
C VAL A 60 0.37 4.33 -10.20
N ALA A 61 0.89 4.95 -9.14
CA ALA A 61 1.71 6.15 -9.24
C ALA A 61 3.00 5.95 -10.05
N THR A 62 3.51 4.72 -10.16
CA THR A 62 4.72 4.38 -10.91
C THR A 62 4.44 3.61 -12.19
N ASN A 63 3.17 3.50 -12.63
CA ASN A 63 2.75 2.67 -13.76
C ASN A 63 3.33 1.24 -13.73
N THR A 64 3.54 0.71 -12.53
CA THR A 64 4.18 -0.57 -12.32
C THR A 64 3.14 -1.69 -12.35
N PRO A 65 3.37 -2.77 -13.13
CA PRO A 65 2.43 -3.88 -13.19
C PRO A 65 2.09 -4.46 -11.81
N THR A 66 0.86 -4.91 -11.64
CA THR A 66 0.43 -5.59 -10.42
C THR A 66 1.29 -6.82 -10.15
N GLY A 67 1.65 -7.07 -8.90
CA GLY A 67 2.41 -8.25 -8.48
C GLY A 67 3.93 -8.09 -8.55
N ILE A 68 4.43 -6.94 -9.00
CA ILE A 68 5.87 -6.60 -8.95
C ILE A 68 6.26 -6.10 -7.56
N LEU A 69 5.47 -5.20 -6.97
CA LEU A 69 5.72 -4.63 -5.66
C LEU A 69 5.03 -5.47 -4.57
N MET A 70 5.73 -5.75 -3.47
CA MET A 70 5.19 -6.45 -2.30
C MET A 70 4.75 -5.43 -1.24
N PRO A 71 3.45 -5.15 -1.06
CA PRO A 71 2.99 -4.10 -0.15
C PRO A 71 2.82 -4.58 1.30
N PHE A 72 3.22 -3.72 2.22
CA PHE A 72 2.91 -3.77 3.64
C PHE A 72 2.24 -2.47 4.02
N ARG A 73 1.05 -2.54 4.62
CA ARG A 73 0.28 -1.36 5.03
C ARG A 73 0.10 -1.33 6.55
N ASN A 74 0.39 -0.19 7.16
CA ASN A 74 -0.01 0.08 8.54
C ASN A 74 -0.40 1.56 8.70
N LEU A 75 -1.09 1.90 9.79
CA LEU A 75 -1.42 3.28 10.11
C LEU A 75 -0.16 4.17 10.07
N GLY A 76 -0.22 5.26 9.31
CA GLY A 76 0.89 6.19 9.13
C GLY A 76 2.11 5.65 8.39
N GLY A 77 2.14 4.36 8.01
CA GLY A 77 3.39 3.70 7.66
C GLY A 77 4.28 3.45 8.90
N MET A 78 3.68 3.43 10.10
CA MET A 78 4.38 3.09 11.33
C MET A 78 4.66 1.59 11.32
N PHE A 79 5.92 1.23 11.13
CA PHE A 79 6.40 -0.14 11.30
C PHE A 79 7.48 -0.15 12.36
N ASP A 80 7.59 -1.30 13.02
CA ASP A 80 8.66 -1.64 13.93
C ASP A 80 9.00 -3.11 13.68
N LEU A 81 10.20 -3.37 13.20
CA LEU A 81 10.67 -4.70 12.83
C LEU A 81 10.89 -5.60 14.06
N GLY A 82 10.86 -5.03 15.27
CA GLY A 82 10.79 -5.78 16.53
C GLY A 82 9.38 -6.30 16.86
N TRP A 83 8.34 -5.91 16.11
CA TRP A 83 7.00 -6.46 16.33
C TRP A 83 6.96 -7.96 16.02
N PRO A 84 6.39 -8.79 16.93
CA PRO A 84 6.48 -10.25 16.81
C PRO A 84 5.99 -10.81 15.48
N HIS A 85 4.89 -10.28 14.93
CA HIS A 85 4.38 -10.79 13.66
C HIS A 85 5.07 -10.16 12.44
N LEU A 86 5.30 -8.84 12.46
CA LEU A 86 5.88 -8.15 11.31
C LEU A 86 7.33 -8.59 11.08
N GLY A 87 8.14 -8.65 12.14
CA GLY A 87 9.54 -9.04 12.07
C GLY A 87 9.72 -10.38 11.39
N GLU A 88 8.96 -11.39 11.83
CA GLU A 88 8.97 -12.73 11.21
C GLU A 88 8.54 -12.71 9.75
N VAL A 89 7.48 -11.97 9.41
CA VAL A 89 7.00 -11.88 8.02
C VAL A 89 8.05 -11.25 7.11
N LEU A 90 8.71 -10.18 7.55
CA LEU A 90 9.74 -9.49 6.77
C LEU A 90 11.02 -10.33 6.68
N ALA A 91 11.46 -10.95 7.77
CA ALA A 91 12.62 -11.84 7.79
C ALA A 91 12.42 -13.02 6.83
N HIS A 92 11.27 -13.70 6.90
CA HIS A 92 10.94 -14.77 5.97
C HIS A 92 10.86 -14.31 4.51
N HIS A 93 10.30 -13.11 4.25
CA HIS A 93 10.26 -12.56 2.90
C HIS A 93 11.67 -12.32 2.36
N VAL A 94 12.53 -11.64 3.12
CA VAL A 94 13.92 -11.38 2.74
C VAL A 94 14.66 -12.69 2.51
N GLN A 95 14.57 -13.64 3.44
CA GLN A 95 15.28 -14.91 3.34
C GLN A 95 14.84 -15.72 2.12
N ARG A 96 13.53 -15.73 1.80
CA ARG A 96 13.02 -16.34 0.58
C ARG A 96 13.62 -15.71 -0.68
N MET A 97 13.58 -14.38 -0.80
CA MET A 97 14.11 -13.69 -1.99
C MET A 97 15.62 -13.90 -2.13
N VAL A 98 16.38 -13.87 -1.03
CA VAL A 98 17.82 -14.12 -1.04
C VAL A 98 18.14 -15.55 -1.45
N ASN A 99 17.38 -16.54 -0.96
CA ASN A 99 17.53 -17.94 -1.38
C ASN A 99 17.25 -18.13 -2.88
N ASP A 100 16.37 -17.31 -3.46
CA ASP A 100 16.12 -17.25 -4.90
C ASP A 100 17.21 -16.49 -5.68
N GLY A 101 18.29 -16.07 -5.01
CA GLY A 101 19.40 -15.30 -5.59
C GLY A 101 19.08 -13.83 -5.83
N ARG A 102 17.96 -13.34 -5.28
CA ARG A 102 17.49 -11.96 -5.50
C ARG A 102 17.99 -11.02 -4.42
N ARG A 103 18.15 -9.77 -4.82
CA ARG A 103 18.34 -8.62 -3.96
C ARG A 103 17.01 -8.10 -3.45
N VAL A 104 17.00 -7.43 -2.30
CA VAL A 104 15.77 -6.86 -1.71
C VAL A 104 15.91 -5.37 -1.50
N LEU A 105 15.02 -4.59 -2.10
CA LEU A 105 14.87 -3.16 -1.87
C LEU A 105 13.63 -2.92 -0.99
N PHE A 106 13.83 -2.31 0.18
CA PHE A 106 12.73 -1.75 0.96
C PHE A 106 12.48 -0.31 0.53
N LEU A 107 11.27 -0.02 0.05
CA LEU A 107 10.76 1.34 -0.05
C LEU A 107 10.04 1.68 1.26
N ILE A 108 10.71 2.45 2.11
CA ILE A 108 10.22 2.88 3.42
C ILE A 108 9.56 4.24 3.24
N THR A 109 8.23 4.28 3.29
CA THR A 109 7.49 5.47 2.83
C THR A 109 6.87 6.31 3.93
N TYR A 110 6.90 7.61 3.70
CA TYR A 110 6.05 8.62 4.37
C TYR A 110 5.29 9.40 3.29
N HIS A 111 4.28 10.18 3.70
CA HIS A 111 3.53 11.00 2.75
C HIS A 111 3.13 12.36 3.31
N TRP A 112 2.94 13.32 2.41
CA TRP A 112 2.46 14.67 2.70
C TRP A 112 1.63 15.21 1.54
N SER A 113 0.91 16.30 1.78
CA SER A 113 0.28 17.11 0.73
C SER A 113 1.00 18.44 0.66
N LYS A 114 1.44 18.82 -0.54
CA LYS A 114 2.12 20.09 -0.79
C LYS A 114 1.16 21.28 -0.71
N GLY A 115 -0.06 21.12 -1.20
CA GLY A 115 -1.08 22.17 -1.27
C GLY A 115 -1.79 22.43 0.06
N ASP A 116 -1.86 21.46 0.96
CA ASP A 116 -2.45 21.65 2.30
C ASP A 116 -1.89 20.64 3.32
N PRO A 117 -1.11 21.07 4.32
CA PRO A 117 -0.60 20.19 5.37
C PRO A 117 -1.68 19.36 6.08
N ALA A 118 -2.91 19.88 6.22
CA ALA A 118 -4.04 19.16 6.85
C ALA A 118 -4.52 17.95 6.04
N ARG A 119 -4.09 17.81 4.77
CA ARG A 119 -4.31 16.62 3.94
C ARG A 119 -3.15 15.62 3.99
N GLY A 120 -2.12 15.90 4.79
CA GLY A 120 -0.98 15.01 5.02
C GLY A 120 -1.32 13.77 5.85
N CYS A 121 -0.30 13.13 6.42
CA CYS A 121 -0.49 11.91 7.19
C CYS A 121 -1.20 12.14 8.53
N ALA A 122 -2.48 11.77 8.63
CA ALA A 122 -3.22 11.80 9.89
C ALA A 122 -2.61 10.87 10.97
N GLY A 123 -1.92 9.79 10.57
CA GLY A 123 -1.22 8.89 11.49
C GLY A 123 -0.11 9.57 12.31
N PHE A 124 0.48 10.64 11.77
CA PHE A 124 1.46 11.49 12.44
C PHE A 124 0.91 12.87 12.79
N ALA A 125 -0.42 13.02 12.90
CA ALA A 125 -1.08 14.29 13.16
C ALA A 125 -0.62 15.42 12.22
N TYR A 126 -0.46 15.09 10.93
CA TYR A 126 -0.03 16.02 9.88
C TYR A 126 1.41 16.54 10.04
N ASN A 127 2.19 15.96 10.94
CA ASN A 127 3.60 16.30 11.13
C ASN A 127 4.50 15.49 10.17
N THR A 128 4.79 16.08 9.01
CA THR A 128 5.67 15.47 7.99
C THR A 128 7.06 15.15 8.53
N GLN A 129 7.61 16.01 9.40
CA GLN A 129 8.95 15.78 9.96
C GLN A 129 8.98 14.57 10.90
N ALA A 130 7.93 14.38 11.70
CA ALA A 130 7.79 13.18 12.54
C ALA A 130 7.67 11.91 11.68
N ALA A 131 6.93 11.97 10.57
CA ALA A 131 6.83 10.86 9.64
C ALA A 131 8.19 10.52 9.00
N ILE A 132 8.96 11.52 8.57
CA ILE A 132 10.33 11.34 8.05
C ILE A 132 11.26 10.76 9.13
N ALA A 133 11.20 11.27 10.36
CA ALA A 133 12.01 10.73 11.45
C ALA A 133 11.70 9.24 11.70
N HIS A 134 10.44 8.84 11.60
CA HIS A 134 10.03 7.44 11.73
C HIS A 134 10.55 6.55 10.60
N THR A 135 10.59 7.02 9.36
CA THR A 135 11.17 6.22 8.26
C THR A 135 12.66 6.01 8.43
N GLN A 136 13.38 6.98 8.98
CA GLN A 136 14.79 6.82 9.34
C GLN A 136 15.00 5.80 10.46
N GLU A 137 14.08 5.73 11.42
CA GLU A 137 14.11 4.67 12.44
C GLU A 137 13.93 3.28 11.82
N ILE A 138 12.94 3.12 10.94
CA ILE A 138 12.74 1.84 10.23
C ILE A 138 13.98 1.48 9.40
N ARG A 139 14.61 2.45 8.73
CA ARG A 139 15.87 2.25 8.01
C ARG A 139 16.95 1.66 8.92
N ARG A 140 17.16 2.25 10.11
CA ARG A 140 18.13 1.73 11.10
C ARG A 140 17.81 0.31 11.54
N GLN A 141 16.54 -0.03 11.70
CA GLN A 141 16.12 -1.39 12.06
C GLN A 141 16.41 -2.40 10.93
N VAL A 142 16.16 -2.03 9.67
CA VAL A 142 16.52 -2.86 8.51
C VAL A 142 18.03 -3.07 8.45
N GLU A 143 18.83 -2.01 8.62
CA GLU A 143 20.30 -2.09 8.64
C GLU A 143 20.81 -2.94 9.82
N HIS A 144 20.17 -2.86 10.99
CA HIS A 144 20.50 -3.67 12.15
C HIS A 144 20.27 -5.16 11.93
N ILE A 145 19.16 -5.53 11.28
CA ILE A 145 18.75 -6.92 11.08
C ILE A 145 19.45 -7.56 9.87
N PHE A 146 19.56 -6.82 8.76
CA PHE A 146 20.02 -7.36 7.48
C PHE A 146 21.41 -6.84 7.04
N GLY A 147 22.05 -6.02 7.87
CA GLY A 147 23.39 -5.49 7.68
C GLY A 147 23.41 -4.13 6.97
N SER A 148 24.39 -3.29 7.35
CA SER A 148 24.59 -1.93 6.83
C SER A 148 25.46 -1.87 5.56
N GLY A 149 25.80 -3.02 4.98
CA GLY A 149 26.65 -3.10 3.78
C GLY A 149 25.89 -2.87 2.47
N HIS A 150 24.55 -2.84 2.51
CA HIS A 150 23.64 -2.50 1.39
C HIS A 150 23.74 -3.36 0.12
N GLY A 151 24.59 -4.40 0.10
CA GLY A 151 24.80 -5.27 -1.05
C GLY A 151 23.66 -6.24 -1.35
N THR A 152 22.91 -6.65 -0.33
CA THR A 152 21.83 -7.65 -0.43
C THR A 152 20.47 -7.06 -0.14
N VAL A 153 20.37 -6.28 0.95
CA VAL A 153 19.16 -5.58 1.38
C VAL A 153 19.44 -4.08 1.40
N TYR A 154 18.59 -3.28 0.77
CA TYR A 154 18.73 -1.82 0.73
C TYR A 154 17.48 -1.14 1.33
N PRO A 155 17.61 -0.35 2.42
CA PRO A 155 16.51 0.42 3.01
C PRO A 155 16.41 1.84 2.43
N LEU A 156 15.65 2.00 1.35
CA LEU A 156 15.44 3.30 0.72
C LEU A 156 14.28 4.06 1.37
N VAL A 157 14.59 5.22 1.96
CA VAL A 157 13.56 6.15 2.41
C VAL A 157 12.99 6.88 1.18
N CYS A 158 11.67 6.86 1.06
CA CYS A 158 10.96 7.39 -0.09
C CYS A 158 9.74 8.20 0.36
N GLY A 159 9.68 9.46 -0.02
CA GLY A 159 8.52 10.31 0.17
C GLY A 159 7.46 10.10 -0.90
N PHE A 160 6.19 10.28 -0.55
CA PHE A 160 5.06 10.32 -1.49
C PHE A 160 4.25 11.61 -1.31
N GLU A 161 4.33 12.51 -2.27
CA GLU A 161 3.52 13.73 -2.34
C GLU A 161 2.15 13.38 -2.92
N THR A 162 1.07 13.61 -2.16
CA THR A 162 -0.27 13.08 -2.48
C THR A 162 -1.07 13.93 -3.45
N ASP A 163 -0.65 15.16 -3.77
CA ASP A 163 -1.40 16.03 -4.68
C ASP A 163 -1.12 15.66 -6.14
N GLU A 164 0.16 15.40 -6.46
CA GLU A 164 0.64 15.05 -7.80
C GLU A 164 1.03 13.56 -7.92
N ASP A 165 0.87 12.77 -6.85
CA ASP A 165 1.33 11.38 -6.71
C ASP A 165 2.85 11.24 -6.97
N ALA A 166 3.63 12.25 -6.59
CA ALA A 166 5.04 12.33 -6.89
C ALA A 166 5.90 11.67 -5.81
N LEU A 167 6.90 10.88 -6.23
CA LEU A 167 7.87 10.31 -5.31
C LEU A 167 9.00 11.30 -5.00
N ALA A 168 9.59 11.16 -3.82
CA ALA A 168 10.82 11.86 -3.44
C ALA A 168 11.85 10.88 -2.86
N ILE A 169 13.00 10.73 -3.50
CA ILE A 169 14.00 9.72 -3.14
C ILE A 169 15.06 10.35 -2.23
N HIS A 170 15.29 9.76 -1.06
CA HIS A 170 16.28 10.24 -0.10
C HIS A 170 17.64 9.59 -0.36
N GLY A 171 18.66 10.40 -0.54
CA GLY A 171 20.05 9.98 -0.66
C GLY A 171 20.74 9.78 0.68
N VAL A 172 22.00 9.34 0.63
CA VAL A 172 22.83 9.08 1.83
C VAL A 172 23.25 10.36 2.57
N ASP A 173 23.36 11.48 1.86
CA ASP A 173 23.87 12.75 2.42
C ASP A 173 22.75 13.73 2.83
N GLY A 174 21.52 13.23 3.02
CA GLY A 174 20.34 14.09 3.26
C GLY A 174 19.86 14.85 2.02
N ARG A 175 20.51 14.65 0.86
CA ARG A 175 20.01 15.09 -0.45
C ARG A 175 18.72 14.36 -0.79
N MET A 176 17.85 15.01 -1.54
CA MET A 176 16.58 14.45 -1.98
C MET A 176 16.37 14.71 -3.47
N LEU A 177 16.00 13.67 -4.21
CA LEU A 177 15.53 13.77 -5.58
C LEU A 177 14.00 13.83 -5.58
N ASP A 178 13.46 15.04 -5.72
CA ASP A 178 12.02 15.27 -5.83
C ASP A 178 11.57 15.15 -7.29
N LEU A 179 10.83 14.09 -7.62
CA LEU A 179 10.37 13.86 -9.00
C LEU A 179 9.32 14.88 -9.45
N ALA A 180 8.62 15.56 -8.53
CA ALA A 180 7.72 16.65 -8.89
C ALA A 180 8.47 17.85 -9.51
N THR A 181 9.77 17.97 -9.29
CA THR A 181 10.58 19.08 -9.85
C THR A 181 11.14 18.80 -11.24
N LEU A 182 10.96 17.57 -11.75
CA LEU A 182 11.52 17.12 -13.02
C LEU A 182 10.47 17.18 -14.14
N GLY A 183 10.95 17.31 -15.39
CA GLY A 183 10.14 17.23 -16.60
C GLY A 183 10.53 16.09 -17.53
N GLU A 184 9.88 15.98 -18.69
CA GLU A 184 10.13 14.92 -19.69
C GLU A 184 11.59 14.87 -20.15
N GLY A 185 12.26 16.02 -20.26
CA GLY A 185 13.67 16.11 -20.64
C GLY A 185 14.66 15.56 -19.60
N ASP A 186 14.22 15.36 -18.35
CA ASP A 186 15.07 14.89 -17.25
C ASP A 186 15.15 13.35 -17.16
N VAL A 187 14.31 12.61 -17.89
CA VAL A 187 14.27 11.13 -17.84
C VAL A 187 15.65 10.53 -18.15
N ALA A 188 16.33 11.04 -19.17
CA ALA A 188 17.68 10.59 -19.55
C ALA A 188 18.73 10.88 -18.46
N MET A 189 18.45 11.80 -17.54
CA MET A 189 19.33 12.17 -16.44
C MET A 189 19.00 11.43 -15.14
N LEU A 190 17.96 10.59 -15.09
CA LEU A 190 17.58 9.86 -13.88
C LEU A 190 18.69 8.89 -13.42
N GLU A 191 19.27 8.12 -14.34
CA GLU A 191 20.33 7.17 -14.01
C GLU A 191 21.56 7.83 -13.36
N PRO A 192 22.19 8.86 -13.98
CA PRO A 192 23.34 9.52 -13.34
C PRO A 192 22.96 10.23 -12.04
N ARG A 193 21.76 10.83 -11.95
CA ARG A 193 21.28 11.44 -10.69
C ARG A 193 21.11 10.41 -9.58
N LEU A 194 20.57 9.22 -9.88
CA LEU A 194 20.45 8.14 -8.89
C LEU A 194 21.81 7.58 -8.48
N ALA A 195 22.75 7.41 -9.41
CA ALA A 195 24.09 6.94 -9.09
C ALA A 195 24.81 7.90 -8.13
N ASP A 196 24.65 9.20 -8.32
CA ASP A 196 25.20 10.24 -7.44
C ASP A 196 24.45 10.36 -6.11
N LEU A 197 23.13 10.20 -6.10
CA LEU A 197 22.28 10.26 -4.89
C LEU A 197 22.47 9.04 -3.98
N LEU A 198 22.64 7.86 -4.58
CA LEU A 198 22.69 6.55 -3.92
C LEU A 198 23.96 5.78 -4.36
N PRO A 199 25.16 6.29 -4.03
CA PRO A 199 26.42 5.69 -4.46
C PRO A 199 26.66 4.30 -3.84
N ASP A 200 26.09 4.06 -2.67
CA ASP A 200 26.16 2.81 -1.91
C ASP A 200 25.11 1.76 -2.34
N MET A 201 24.16 2.14 -3.21
CA MET A 201 23.20 1.20 -3.78
C MET A 201 23.88 0.38 -4.89
N PRO A 202 23.72 -0.95 -4.94
CA PRO A 202 24.24 -1.73 -6.04
C PRO A 202 23.68 -1.29 -7.40
N ALA A 203 24.53 -1.28 -8.45
CA ALA A 203 24.14 -0.82 -9.78
C ALA A 203 22.89 -1.51 -10.34
N GLN A 204 22.75 -2.83 -10.14
CA GLN A 204 21.54 -3.58 -10.52
C GLN A 204 20.28 -3.06 -9.81
N MET A 205 20.34 -2.77 -8.50
CA MET A 205 19.18 -2.26 -7.77
C MET A 205 18.80 -0.85 -8.26
N ARG A 206 19.79 0.00 -8.58
CA ARG A 206 19.51 1.30 -9.22
C ARG A 206 18.86 1.13 -10.58
N ALA A 207 19.36 0.21 -11.40
CA ALA A 207 18.77 -0.10 -12.70
C ALA A 207 17.32 -0.63 -12.57
N ASP A 208 17.04 -1.46 -11.57
CA ASP A 208 15.70 -1.99 -11.31
C ASP A 208 14.74 -0.96 -10.70
N LEU A 209 15.27 0.10 -10.07
CA LEU A 209 14.48 1.23 -9.55
C LEU A 209 14.10 2.22 -10.66
N LEU A 210 14.92 2.35 -11.72
CA LEU A 210 14.70 3.32 -12.80
C LEU A 210 13.31 3.20 -13.48
N PRO A 211 12.81 2.00 -13.84
CA PRO A 211 11.48 1.87 -14.43
C PRO A 211 10.37 2.43 -13.55
N LEU A 212 10.48 2.31 -12.23
CA LEU A 212 9.48 2.86 -11.29
C LEU A 212 9.51 4.39 -11.31
N LEU A 213 10.70 4.99 -11.36
CA LEU A 213 10.85 6.45 -11.36
C LEU A 213 10.42 7.06 -12.69
N ALA A 214 10.79 6.43 -13.81
CA ALA A 214 10.32 6.84 -15.14
C ALA A 214 8.79 6.75 -15.22
N GLY A 215 8.20 5.65 -14.78
CA GLY A 215 6.75 5.50 -14.72
C GLY A 215 6.07 6.52 -13.81
N ASN A 216 6.75 7.00 -12.77
CA ASN A 216 6.24 8.08 -11.91
C ASN A 216 6.27 9.45 -12.59
N LEU A 217 7.31 9.76 -13.38
CA LEU A 217 7.33 10.98 -14.19
C LEU A 217 6.19 11.01 -15.21
N ASP A 218 5.94 9.89 -15.88
CA ASP A 218 4.82 9.76 -16.82
C ASP A 218 3.48 9.97 -16.11
N HIS A 219 3.31 9.37 -14.92
CA HIS A 219 2.11 9.52 -14.11
C HIS A 219 1.91 10.96 -13.64
N ILE A 220 2.95 11.62 -13.11
CA ILE A 220 2.90 13.03 -12.68
C ILE A 220 2.40 13.92 -13.84
N THR A 221 2.92 13.71 -15.05
CA THR A 221 2.47 14.45 -16.24
C THR A 221 0.98 14.21 -16.52
N GLN A 222 0.50 12.97 -16.43
CA GLN A 222 -0.92 12.64 -16.58
C GLN A 222 -1.78 13.29 -15.49
N VAL A 223 -1.33 13.27 -14.23
CA VAL A 223 -2.06 13.89 -13.10
C VAL A 223 -2.18 15.39 -13.30
N ARG A 224 -1.09 16.07 -13.67
CA ARG A 224 -1.09 17.50 -13.98
C ARG A 224 -2.04 17.84 -15.13
N GLU A 225 -2.08 17.01 -16.16
CA GLU A 225 -3.01 17.16 -17.27
C GLU A 225 -4.48 17.03 -16.82
N GLN A 226 -4.80 15.98 -16.06
CA GLN A 226 -6.14 15.78 -15.51
C GLN A 226 -6.59 16.92 -14.59
N VAL A 227 -5.68 17.47 -13.78
CA VAL A 227 -5.96 18.64 -12.94
C VAL A 227 -6.22 19.87 -13.81
N ARG A 228 -5.42 20.11 -14.85
CA ARG A 228 -5.62 21.22 -15.80
C ARG A 228 -6.97 21.11 -16.53
N LEU A 229 -7.35 19.90 -16.91
CA LEU A 229 -8.64 19.60 -17.55
C LEU A 229 -9.82 19.52 -16.56
N HIS A 230 -9.58 19.69 -15.26
CA HIS A 230 -10.58 19.56 -14.19
C HIS A 230 -11.23 18.16 -14.12
N GLU A 231 -10.58 17.14 -14.67
CA GLU A 231 -11.02 15.74 -14.66
C GLU A 231 -10.65 15.04 -13.35
N ARG A 232 -9.53 15.45 -12.75
CA ARG A 232 -9.12 15.06 -11.41
C ARG A 232 -9.30 16.25 -10.49
N MET A 233 -10.40 16.26 -9.74
CA MET A 233 -10.41 17.02 -8.50
C MET A 233 -9.42 16.35 -7.55
N LEU A 234 -8.54 17.13 -6.91
CA LEU A 234 -7.90 16.67 -5.69
C LEU A 234 -9.06 16.27 -4.78
N ASP A 235 -9.26 14.97 -4.59
CA ASP A 235 -10.35 14.46 -3.79
C ASP A 235 -9.95 14.68 -2.33
N ILE A 236 -10.07 15.95 -1.93
CA ILE A 236 -9.70 16.54 -0.65
C ILE A 236 -10.45 15.84 0.49
N GLU A 237 -11.60 15.25 0.16
CA GLU A 237 -12.49 14.63 1.12
C GLU A 237 -12.37 13.11 1.09
N HIS A 238 -11.94 12.55 2.21
CA HIS A 238 -12.05 11.14 2.55
C HIS A 238 -13.48 10.62 2.31
N ARG A 239 -13.64 9.61 1.46
CA ARG A 239 -14.93 8.97 1.08
C ARG A 239 -14.89 7.45 1.26
N GLU A 240 -13.97 6.97 2.08
CA GLU A 240 -13.83 5.56 2.38
C GLU A 240 -15.11 5.07 3.06
N TRP A 241 -15.62 3.93 2.58
CA TRP A 241 -16.83 3.28 3.07
C TRP A 241 -16.59 1.82 3.45
N MET A 242 -15.34 1.37 3.40
CA MET A 242 -14.95 0.02 3.83
C MET A 242 -13.70 0.03 4.69
N ILE A 243 -13.66 -0.90 5.65
CA ILE A 243 -12.49 -1.26 6.44
C ILE A 243 -12.03 -2.64 5.95
N CYS A 244 -10.84 -2.68 5.38
CA CYS A 244 -10.20 -3.89 4.89
C CYS A 244 -9.12 -4.33 5.86
N LEU A 245 -9.27 -5.49 6.50
CA LEU A 245 -8.33 -6.00 7.49
C LEU A 245 -7.56 -7.21 6.96
N GLY A 246 -6.24 -7.20 7.12
CA GLY A 246 -5.39 -8.28 6.66
C GLY A 246 -4.54 -7.87 5.45
N ARG A 247 -4.50 -8.70 4.41
CA ARG A 247 -3.70 -8.47 3.19
C ARG A 247 -4.44 -8.97 1.95
N GLY A 248 -3.86 -8.77 0.77
CA GLY A 248 -4.41 -9.27 -0.48
C GLY A 248 -5.45 -8.35 -1.12
N PHE A 249 -5.30 -7.05 -0.91
CA PHE A 249 -6.18 -6.00 -1.44
C PHE A 249 -5.58 -5.29 -2.65
N ASP A 250 -4.73 -5.99 -3.42
CA ASP A 250 -4.00 -5.41 -4.57
C ASP A 250 -4.97 -4.90 -5.67
N PHE A 251 -6.20 -5.41 -5.69
CA PHE A 251 -7.26 -4.98 -6.60
C PHE A 251 -7.89 -3.62 -6.24
N LEU A 252 -7.73 -3.16 -5.00
CA LEU A 252 -8.21 -1.86 -4.52
C LEU A 252 -7.22 -0.77 -4.90
N HIS A 253 -7.26 -0.37 -6.17
CA HIS A 253 -6.33 0.61 -6.73
C HIS A 253 -6.90 2.04 -6.77
N THR A 254 -8.22 2.19 -6.63
CA THR A 254 -8.86 3.51 -6.62
C THR A 254 -8.75 4.15 -5.23
N PRO A 255 -8.26 5.40 -5.14
CA PRO A 255 -8.23 6.16 -3.89
C PRO A 255 -9.61 6.31 -3.24
N ASN A 256 -9.62 6.65 -1.95
CA ASN A 256 -10.83 7.02 -1.18
C ASN A 256 -11.95 5.97 -1.13
N GLN A 257 -11.65 4.69 -1.37
CA GLN A 257 -12.64 3.61 -1.24
C GLN A 257 -12.53 2.87 0.10
N ALA A 258 -11.30 2.59 0.54
CA ALA A 258 -11.02 1.65 1.61
C ALA A 258 -9.91 2.13 2.54
N LEU A 259 -10.09 1.84 3.83
CA LEU A 259 -9.03 1.93 4.85
C LEU A 259 -8.45 0.53 5.03
N ILE A 260 -7.20 0.32 4.57
CA ILE A 260 -6.57 -1.02 4.55
C ILE A 260 -5.61 -1.18 5.74
N VAL A 261 -6.05 -1.89 6.76
CA VAL A 261 -5.30 -2.15 7.99
C VAL A 261 -4.56 -3.49 7.87
N GLY A 262 -3.23 -3.45 7.87
CA GLY A 262 -2.40 -4.66 7.96
C GLY A 262 -2.32 -5.17 9.41
N PRO A 263 -2.27 -6.50 9.64
CA PRO A 263 -2.32 -7.09 10.97
C PRO A 263 -0.92 -7.14 11.61
N TYR A 264 -0.17 -6.04 11.54
CA TYR A 264 1.25 -5.99 11.91
C TYR A 264 1.49 -5.45 13.31
N SER A 265 0.72 -4.42 13.69
CA SER A 265 0.81 -3.77 15.01
C SER A 265 0.44 -4.75 16.13
N PRO A 266 1.17 -4.78 17.25
CA PRO A 266 0.76 -5.51 18.46
C PRO A 266 -0.51 -4.92 19.08
N ASP A 267 -0.75 -3.61 18.92
CA ASP A 267 -2.07 -3.00 19.16
C ASP A 267 -2.81 -2.84 17.83
N LEU A 268 -3.51 -3.90 17.43
CA LEU A 268 -4.35 -3.88 16.23
C LEU A 268 -5.66 -3.11 16.47
N ALA A 269 -6.06 -2.86 17.71
CA ALA A 269 -7.34 -2.21 18.01
C ALA A 269 -7.31 -0.72 17.69
N ASP A 270 -6.19 -0.04 17.92
CA ASP A 270 -6.04 1.39 17.60
C ASP A 270 -6.28 1.75 16.12
N PRO A 271 -5.63 1.11 15.13
CA PRO A 271 -5.92 1.41 13.73
C PRO A 271 -7.35 1.08 13.31
N ILE A 272 -7.97 0.05 13.92
CA ILE A 272 -9.38 -0.29 13.69
C ILE A 272 -10.30 0.80 14.24
N ARG A 273 -10.05 1.29 15.47
CA ARG A 273 -10.80 2.42 16.07
C ARG A 273 -10.73 3.67 15.20
N LYS A 274 -9.53 4.02 14.73
CA LYS A 274 -9.32 5.18 13.86
C LYS A 274 -10.04 5.01 12.53
N ALA A 275 -9.98 3.82 11.93
CA ALA A 275 -10.70 3.54 10.70
C ALA A 275 -12.22 3.68 10.87
N ALA A 276 -12.79 3.13 11.94
CA ALA A 276 -14.21 3.28 12.27
C ALA A 276 -14.61 4.74 12.51
N GLY A 277 -13.76 5.52 13.18
CA GLY A 277 -13.96 6.95 13.36
C GLY A 277 -14.03 7.72 12.04
N ILE A 278 -13.16 7.38 11.07
CA ILE A 278 -13.18 7.97 9.72
C ILE A 278 -14.50 7.63 9.00
N ILE A 279 -14.92 6.37 9.02
CA ILE A 279 -16.22 5.97 8.43
C ILE A 279 -17.38 6.76 9.05
N GLN A 280 -17.45 6.83 10.39
CA GLN A 280 -18.50 7.56 11.08
C GLN A 280 -18.48 9.06 10.73
N SER A 281 -17.31 9.66 10.64
CA SER A 281 -17.15 11.06 10.24
C SER A 281 -17.62 11.29 8.80
N ASN A 282 -17.30 10.37 7.88
CA ASN A 282 -17.73 10.46 6.48
C ASN A 282 -19.25 10.38 6.36
N MET A 283 -19.91 9.50 7.13
CA MET A 283 -21.38 9.42 7.19
C MET A 283 -22.01 10.71 7.77
N LYS A 284 -21.47 11.23 8.89
CA LYS A 284 -21.94 12.48 9.52
C LYS A 284 -21.82 13.68 8.58
N ALA A 285 -20.72 13.75 7.84
CA ALA A 285 -20.47 14.79 6.83
C ALA A 285 -21.24 14.56 5.52
N LYS A 286 -22.02 13.47 5.39
CA LYS A 286 -22.75 13.08 4.17
C LYS A 286 -21.86 12.87 2.94
N ARG A 287 -20.58 12.56 3.16
CA ARG A 287 -19.63 12.19 2.09
C ARG A 287 -19.89 10.80 1.54
N ILE A 288 -20.43 9.92 2.38
CA ILE A 288 -20.97 8.63 2.01
C ILE A 288 -22.40 8.48 2.57
N PRO A 289 -23.27 7.66 1.95
CA PRO A 289 -24.60 7.40 2.50
C PRO A 289 -24.53 6.74 3.88
N SER A 290 -25.52 7.01 4.73
CA SER A 290 -25.65 6.45 6.08
C SER A 290 -26.46 5.14 6.11
N ASP A 291 -26.25 4.30 5.10
CA ASP A 291 -26.91 3.00 4.86
C ASP A 291 -25.99 1.80 5.19
N GLY A 292 -24.80 2.07 5.70
CA GLY A 292 -23.84 1.07 6.16
C GLY A 292 -22.46 1.16 5.54
N PHE A 293 -21.59 0.27 6.01
CA PHE A 293 -20.20 0.16 5.59
C PHE A 293 -19.77 -1.31 5.57
N LEU A 294 -18.72 -1.62 4.82
CA LEU A 294 -18.17 -2.96 4.72
C LEU A 294 -16.99 -3.16 5.68
N LEU A 295 -17.02 -4.23 6.47
CA LEU A 295 -15.83 -4.81 7.11
C LEU A 295 -15.44 -6.08 6.35
N LEU A 296 -14.30 -6.04 5.65
CA LEU A 296 -13.79 -7.18 4.88
C LEU A 296 -12.46 -7.65 5.45
N ALA A 297 -12.42 -8.86 6.01
CA ALA A 297 -11.16 -9.52 6.38
C ALA A 297 -10.66 -10.40 5.23
N SER A 298 -9.39 -10.25 4.83
CA SER A 298 -8.76 -11.09 3.83
C SER A 298 -7.35 -11.50 4.26
N VAL A 299 -7.02 -12.78 4.07
CA VAL A 299 -5.69 -13.32 4.37
C VAL A 299 -5.18 -14.13 3.18
N PRO A 300 -4.01 -13.78 2.63
CA PRO A 300 -3.45 -14.52 1.51
C PRO A 300 -2.76 -15.80 1.97
N TYR A 301 -2.78 -16.81 1.10
CA TYR A 301 -2.05 -18.06 1.21
C TYR A 301 -1.22 -18.30 -0.07
N ASP A 302 -0.07 -18.94 0.06
CA ASP A 302 0.81 -19.32 -1.06
C ASP A 302 0.57 -20.77 -1.51
N GLU A 303 0.19 -21.64 -0.57
CA GLU A 303 0.01 -23.07 -0.81
C GLU A 303 -1.37 -23.56 -0.34
N ILE A 304 -1.95 -24.48 -1.12
CA ILE A 304 -3.16 -25.19 -0.71
C ILE A 304 -2.89 -26.11 0.50
N GLY A 305 -3.93 -26.61 1.14
CA GLY A 305 -3.81 -27.46 2.32
C GLY A 305 -3.59 -26.63 3.59
N VAL A 306 -2.45 -26.81 4.27
CA VAL A 306 -2.20 -26.26 5.62
C VAL A 306 -2.18 -24.72 5.62
N ASP A 307 -1.52 -24.09 4.65
CA ASP A 307 -1.41 -22.62 4.61
C ASP A 307 -2.77 -21.97 4.32
N ARG A 308 -3.53 -22.49 3.34
CA ARG A 308 -4.93 -22.09 3.11
C ARG A 308 -5.79 -22.24 4.37
N ALA A 309 -5.75 -23.39 5.05
CA ALA A 309 -6.52 -23.61 6.28
C ALA A 309 -6.15 -22.61 7.40
N ARG A 310 -4.85 -22.29 7.54
CA ARG A 310 -4.36 -21.25 8.46
C ARG A 310 -4.89 -19.86 8.06
N ALA A 311 -4.91 -19.54 6.76
CA ALA A 311 -5.45 -18.27 6.28
C ALA A 311 -6.94 -18.11 6.60
N GLU A 312 -7.72 -19.19 6.52
CA GLU A 312 -9.14 -19.18 6.91
C GLU A 312 -9.33 -18.85 8.39
N LEU A 313 -8.59 -19.53 9.28
CA LEU A 313 -8.64 -19.28 10.72
C LEU A 313 -8.26 -17.83 11.04
N LYS A 314 -7.21 -17.32 10.41
CA LYS A 314 -6.76 -15.93 10.60
C LYS A 314 -7.79 -14.93 10.09
N SER A 315 -8.42 -15.17 8.95
CA SER A 315 -9.47 -14.29 8.39
C SER A 315 -10.70 -14.23 9.31
N ARG A 316 -11.13 -15.38 9.85
CA ARG A 316 -12.21 -15.46 10.86
C ARG A 316 -11.84 -14.74 12.15
N PHE A 317 -10.62 -14.91 12.66
CA PHE A 317 -10.14 -14.20 13.83
C PHE A 317 -10.14 -12.67 13.63
N LEU A 318 -9.55 -12.21 12.53
CA LEU A 318 -9.41 -10.78 12.22
C LEU A 318 -10.77 -10.09 12.12
N SER A 319 -11.71 -10.67 11.37
CA SER A 319 -13.08 -10.15 11.25
C SER A 319 -13.80 -10.06 12.59
N GLY A 320 -13.76 -11.14 13.39
CA GLY A 320 -14.38 -11.17 14.73
C GLY A 320 -13.75 -10.16 15.69
N PHE A 321 -12.42 -10.07 15.72
CA PHE A 321 -11.69 -9.10 16.53
C PHE A 321 -12.07 -7.67 16.17
N ALA A 322 -12.04 -7.31 14.88
CA ALA A 322 -12.40 -5.98 14.43
C ALA A 322 -13.85 -5.61 14.74
N ALA A 323 -14.79 -6.54 14.49
CA ALA A 323 -16.18 -6.33 14.81
C ALA A 323 -16.39 -6.05 16.31
N ASN A 324 -15.65 -6.73 17.19
CA ASN A 324 -15.72 -6.50 18.63
C ASN A 324 -15.16 -5.13 19.04
N VAL A 325 -14.03 -4.71 18.47
CA VAL A 325 -13.46 -3.36 18.69
C VAL A 325 -14.47 -2.29 18.26
N ILE A 326 -15.05 -2.42 17.06
CA ILE A 326 -16.02 -1.44 16.54
C ILE A 326 -17.29 -1.42 17.40
N ARG A 327 -17.78 -2.58 17.87
CA ARG A 327 -18.97 -2.65 18.72
C ARG A 327 -18.76 -2.01 20.09
N ALA A 328 -17.55 -2.12 20.65
CA ALA A 328 -17.21 -1.53 21.93
C ALA A 328 -17.17 0.01 21.86
N ASP A 329 -16.51 0.56 20.84
CA ASP A 329 -16.21 2.00 20.78
C ASP A 329 -17.21 2.80 19.92
N TYR A 330 -17.90 2.14 18.98
CA TYR A 330 -18.86 2.75 18.05
C TYR A 330 -20.12 1.88 17.87
N PRO A 331 -20.91 1.63 18.94
CA PRO A 331 -22.02 0.67 18.91
C PRO A 331 -23.07 0.97 17.82
N ALA A 332 -23.46 2.23 17.64
CA ALA A 332 -24.41 2.62 16.60
C ALA A 332 -23.87 2.42 15.17
N LEU A 333 -22.55 2.58 14.97
CA LEU A 333 -21.93 2.28 13.67
C LEU A 333 -21.90 0.77 13.44
N ALA A 334 -21.62 -0.02 14.47
CA ALA A 334 -21.56 -1.48 14.40
C ALA A 334 -22.88 -2.12 13.94
N GLU A 335 -24.02 -1.50 14.23
CA GLU A 335 -25.35 -1.94 13.76
C GLU A 335 -25.50 -1.84 12.23
N GLN A 336 -24.72 -0.97 11.58
CA GLN A 336 -24.74 -0.73 10.13
C GLN A 336 -23.62 -1.48 9.39
N MET A 337 -22.88 -2.35 10.08
CA MET A 337 -21.72 -3.05 9.56
C MET A 337 -22.10 -4.30 8.76
N SER A 338 -21.77 -4.33 7.47
CA SER A 338 -21.80 -5.56 6.66
C SER A 338 -20.45 -6.26 6.76
N MET A 339 -20.42 -7.48 7.32
CA MET A 339 -19.17 -8.21 7.56
C MET A 339 -18.95 -9.34 6.55
N HIS A 340 -17.79 -9.34 5.90
CA HIS A 340 -17.36 -10.39 4.96
C HIS A 340 -15.96 -10.91 5.32
N LYS A 341 -15.74 -12.19 4.99
CA LYS A 341 -14.50 -12.92 5.26
C LYS A 341 -14.04 -13.59 3.98
N ALA A 342 -12.75 -13.49 3.69
CA ALA A 342 -12.16 -14.07 2.52
C ALA A 342 -10.75 -14.61 2.78
N VAL A 343 -10.30 -15.48 1.89
CA VAL A 343 -8.89 -15.82 1.70
C VAL A 343 -8.50 -15.47 0.27
N LEU A 344 -7.22 -15.15 0.05
CA LEU A 344 -6.70 -14.84 -1.28
C LEU A 344 -5.64 -15.87 -1.66
N ASP A 345 -5.81 -16.58 -2.77
CA ASP A 345 -4.69 -17.28 -3.37
C ASP A 345 -3.69 -16.26 -3.89
N TRP A 346 -2.50 -16.21 -3.30
CA TRP A 346 -1.48 -15.25 -3.69
C TRP A 346 -1.06 -15.46 -5.15
N ARG A 347 -0.85 -16.69 -5.61
CA ARG A 347 -0.33 -16.95 -6.96
C ARG A 347 -1.30 -16.54 -8.06
N SER A 348 -2.59 -16.71 -7.79
CA SER A 348 -3.65 -16.48 -8.77
C SER A 348 -4.37 -15.14 -8.56
N ARG A 349 -4.17 -14.47 -7.41
CA ARG A 349 -4.93 -13.30 -6.96
C ARG A 349 -6.45 -13.53 -6.97
N SER A 350 -6.85 -14.79 -6.74
CA SER A 350 -8.25 -15.18 -6.63
C SER A 350 -8.74 -14.97 -5.19
N LEU A 351 -9.75 -14.12 -5.03
CA LEU A 351 -10.39 -13.88 -3.73
C LEU A 351 -11.54 -14.88 -3.53
N GLU A 352 -11.45 -15.70 -2.49
CA GLU A 352 -12.44 -16.72 -2.15
C GLU A 352 -13.17 -16.32 -0.86
N PHE A 353 -14.50 -16.31 -0.89
CA PHE A 353 -15.30 -16.01 0.29
C PHE A 353 -15.45 -17.21 1.21
N LEU A 354 -15.38 -16.95 2.50
CA LEU A 354 -15.62 -17.94 3.53
C LEU A 354 -17.08 -17.87 3.97
N ALA A 355 -17.71 -19.04 4.10
CA ALA A 355 -19.06 -19.14 4.66
C ALA A 355 -19.12 -18.55 6.08
N GLY A 356 -20.30 -17.98 6.39
CA GLY A 356 -20.68 -17.38 7.67
C GLY A 356 -20.21 -18.17 8.88
#